data_AF-B4NVH9-F1
#
_entry.id   AF-B4NVH9-F1
#
_cell.length_a   1.000
_cell.length_b   1.000
_cell.length_c   1.000
_cell.angle_alpha   90.00
_cell.angle_beta   90.00
_cell.angle_gamma   90.00
#
_symmetry.space_group_name_H-M   'P 1'
#
loop_
_entity.id
_entity.type
_entity.pdbx_description
1 polymer ?
#
loop_
_entity_poly.entity_id
_entity_poly.type
_entity_poly.pdbx_seq_one_letter_code
_entity_poly.pdbx_strand_id
1 'polypeptide(L)' 'MSSIHTLFKFATKGFNSKFQLGEFENFVKDAHWDYDRPVQQIVEHIETSVDWMNKNYKSIVRWLENEAQA' A
#
# COMPACT_ATOMS: atom_id res chain seq x y z
N MET A 1 1.68 -9.26 -19.84
CA MET A 1 1.72 -8.23 -18.79
C MET A 1 2.50 -7.05 -19.33
N SER A 2 1.89 -5.86 -19.37
CA SER A 2 2.59 -4.62 -19.76
C SER A 2 3.70 -4.32 -18.74
N SER A 3 4.86 -3.88 -19.21
CA SER A 3 6.03 -3.56 -18.38
C SER A 3 5.70 -2.54 -17.28
N ILE A 4 4.76 -1.62 -17.54
CA ILE A 4 4.37 -0.57 -16.59
C ILE A 4 3.63 -1.10 -15.35
N HIS A 5 2.74 -2.10 -15.49
CA HIS A 5 2.02 -2.67 -14.35
C HIS A 5 2.96 -3.40 -13.40
N THR A 6 4.01 -4.01 -13.95
CA THR A 6 5.08 -4.61 -13.14
C THR A 6 5.84 -3.52 -12.38
N LEU A 7 6.20 -2.42 -13.04
CA LEU A 7 6.87 -1.28 -12.38
C LEU A 7 6.02 -0.70 -11.24
N PHE A 8 4.72 -0.48 -11.47
CA PHE A 8 3.82 0.01 -10.42
C PHE A 8 3.78 -0.95 -9.24
N LYS A 9 3.57 -2.25 -9.46
CA LYS A 9 3.59 -3.25 -8.38
C LYS A 9 4.87 -3.22 -7.56
N PHE A 10 6.02 -3.06 -8.20
CA PHE A 10 7.30 -2.98 -7.48
C PHE A 10 7.45 -1.66 -6.72
N ALA A 11 7.11 -0.53 -7.35
CA ALA A 11 7.22 0.79 -6.73
C ALA A 11 6.29 0.96 -5.53
N THR A 12 5.08 0.38 -5.58
CA THR A 12 4.07 0.49 -4.52
C THR A 12 4.12 -0.64 -3.50
N LYS A 13 5.02 -1.62 -3.64
CA LYS A 13 5.11 -2.81 -2.76
C LYS A 13 5.18 -2.47 -1.27
N GLY A 14 5.82 -1.35 -0.91
CA GLY A 14 6.00 -0.92 0.47
C GLY A 14 4.93 0.04 0.99
N PHE A 15 3.91 0.37 0.18
CA PHE A 15 2.91 1.36 0.56
C PHE A 15 1.92 0.78 1.56
N ASN A 16 1.77 1.45 2.68
CA ASN A 16 0.93 0.98 3.79
C ASN A 16 0.34 2.13 4.62
N SER A 17 0.36 3.36 4.09
CA SER A 17 -0.24 4.54 4.71
C SER A 17 -1.30 5.18 3.81
N LYS A 18 -2.30 5.83 4.42
CA LYS A 18 -3.34 6.56 3.68
C LYS A 18 -2.78 7.66 2.79
N PHE A 19 -1.67 8.26 3.22
CA PHE A 19 -0.96 9.27 2.43
C PHE A 19 -0.44 8.67 1.12
N GLN A 20 0.27 7.55 1.17
CA GLN A 20 0.80 6.87 -0.02
C GLN A 20 -0.31 6.35 -0.96
N LEU A 21 -1.43 5.88 -0.39
CA LEU A 21 -2.61 5.51 -1.18
C LEU A 21 -3.12 6.70 -1.99
N GLY A 22 -3.37 7.84 -1.33
CA GLY A 22 -3.88 9.04 -2.00
C GLY A 22 -2.89 9.59 -3.04
N GLU A 23 -1.59 9.57 -2.77
CA GLU A 23 -0.56 9.97 -3.75
C GLU A 23 -0.58 9.07 -4.99
N PHE A 24 -0.77 7.75 -4.82
CA PHE A 24 -0.84 6.83 -5.95
C PHE A 24 -2.12 7.00 -6.77
N GLU A 25 -3.27 7.17 -6.12
CA GLU A 25 -4.55 7.45 -6.78
C GLU A 25 -4.49 8.75 -7.60
N ASN A 26 -3.92 9.81 -7.01
CA ASN A 26 -3.72 11.09 -7.71
C ASN A 26 -2.77 10.93 -8.90
N PHE A 27 -1.65 10.23 -8.73
CA PHE A 27 -0.70 9.98 -9.82
C PHE A 27 -1.35 9.27 -11.01
N VAL A 28 -2.12 8.21 -10.76
CA VAL A 28 -2.82 7.45 -11.81
C VAL A 28 -3.82 8.34 -12.56
N LYS A 29 -4.57 9.16 -11.82
CA LYS A 29 -5.54 10.10 -12.37
C LYS A 29 -4.88 11.19 -13.21
N ASP A 30 -3.83 11.83 -12.71
CA ASP A 30 -3.16 12.97 -13.36
C ASP A 30 -2.42 12.56 -14.63
N ALA A 31 -1.83 11.37 -14.63
CA ALA A 31 -1.15 10.83 -15.81
C ALA A 31 -2.12 10.23 -16.84
N HIS A 32 -3.44 10.35 -16.62
CA HIS A 32 -4.50 9.85 -17.51
C HIS A 32 -4.32 8.36 -17.87
N TRP A 33 -3.77 7.56 -16.94
CA TRP A 33 -3.64 6.12 -17.16
C TRP A 33 -5.02 5.48 -17.11
N ASP A 34 -5.22 4.49 -17.98
CA ASP A 34 -6.41 3.65 -17.90
C ASP A 34 -6.46 3.02 -16.51
N TYR A 35 -7.58 3.27 -15.81
CA TYR A 35 -7.87 2.64 -14.51
C TYR A 35 -8.34 1.20 -14.72
N ASP A 36 -7.48 0.41 -15.37
CA ASP A 36 -7.72 -0.96 -15.75
C ASP A 36 -7.63 -1.89 -14.55
N ARG A 37 -7.97 -3.18 -14.76
CA ARG A 37 -8.00 -4.16 -13.67
C ARG A 37 -6.65 -4.28 -12.94
N PRO A 38 -5.49 -4.34 -13.64
CA PRO A 38 -4.19 -4.30 -12.98
C PRO A 38 -3.97 -3.11 -12.03
N VAL A 39 -4.35 -1.89 -12.44
CA VAL A 39 -4.21 -0.69 -11.59
C VAL A 39 -5.14 -0.77 -10.38
N GLN A 40 -6.40 -1.18 -10.58
CA GLN A 40 -7.34 -1.42 -9.49
C GLN A 40 -6.80 -2.40 -8.44
N GLN A 41 -6.22 -3.51 -8.89
CA GLN A 41 -5.63 -4.51 -7.98
C GLN A 41 -4.47 -3.95 -7.16
N ILE A 42 -3.72 -2.99 -7.70
CA ILE A 42 -2.64 -2.32 -6.97
C ILE A 42 -3.22 -1.41 -5.90
N VAL A 43 -4.27 -0.63 -6.22
CA VAL A 43 -4.99 0.20 -5.24
C VAL A 43 -5.57 -0.66 -4.11
N GLU A 44 -6.31 -1.73 -4.46
CA GLU A 44 -6.89 -2.69 -3.50
C GLU A 44 -5.81 -3.30 -2.57
N HIS A 45 -4.62 -3.56 -3.10
CA HIS A 45 -3.50 -4.08 -2.30
C HIS A 45 -2.94 -3.05 -1.31
N ILE A 46 -2.81 -1.79 -1.73
CA ILE A 46 -2.36 -0.70 -0.86
C ILE A 46 -3.40 -0.46 0.24
N GLU A 47 -4.70 -0.43 -0.09
CA GLU A 47 -5.80 -0.31 0.87
C GLU A 47 -5.76 -1.43 1.92
N THR A 48 -5.57 -2.68 1.48
CA THR A 48 -5.43 -3.82 2.39
C THR A 48 -4.24 -3.66 3.34
N SER A 49 -3.12 -3.14 2.84
CA SER A 49 -1.90 -2.91 3.63
C SER A 49 -2.10 -1.79 4.65
N VAL A 50 -2.79 -0.71 4.27
CA VAL A 50 -3.20 0.38 5.16
C VAL A 50 -4.09 -0.13 6.28
N ASP A 51 -5.09 -0.93 5.94
CA ASP A 51 -6.00 -1.53 6.92
C ASP A 51 -5.29 -2.46 7.89
N TRP A 52 -4.34 -3.24 7.39
CA TRP A 52 -3.51 -4.10 8.23
C TRP A 52 -2.68 -3.27 9.22
N MET A 53 -2.04 -2.18 8.76
CA MET A 53 -1.30 -1.27 9.64
C MET A 53 -2.21 -0.63 10.70
N ASN A 54 -3.38 -0.13 10.30
CA ASN A 54 -4.33 0.50 11.23
C ASN A 54 -4.81 -0.47 12.32
N LYS A 55 -5.04 -1.74 11.97
CA LYS A 55 -5.54 -2.77 12.89
C LYS A 55 -4.44 -3.33 13.79
N ASN A 56 -3.25 -3.56 13.26
CA ASN A 56 -2.26 -4.41 13.93
C ASN A 56 -1.06 -3.67 14.51
N TYR A 57 -0.71 -2.48 13.99
CA TYR A 57 0.56 -1.81 14.31
C TYR A 57 0.75 -1.61 15.82
N LYS A 58 -0.24 -1.01 16.51
CA LYS A 58 -0.13 -0.73 17.95
C LYS A 58 0.03 -2.00 18.78
N SER A 59 -0.69 -3.06 18.43
CA SER A 59 -0.65 -4.34 19.14
C SER A 59 0.71 -5.02 18.99
N ILE A 60 1.28 -4.99 17.78
CA ILE A 60 2.60 -5.57 17.50
C ILE A 60 3.70 -4.78 18.22
N VAL A 61 3.66 -3.45 18.17
CA VAL A 61 4.63 -2.60 18.89
C VAL A 61 4.60 -2.90 20.38
N ARG A 62 3.42 -2.95 20.99
CA ARG A 62 3.27 -3.29 22.40
C ARG A 62 3.80 -4.68 22.74
N TRP A 63 3.56 -5.66 21.87
CA TRP A 63 4.10 -7.01 22.07
C TRP A 63 5.64 -7.00 22.05
N LEU A 64 6.24 -6.35 21.05
CA LEU A 64 7.70 -6.22 20.94
C LEU A 64 8.33 -5.47 22.12
N GLU A 65 7.68 -4.42 22.62
CA GLU A 65 8.13 -3.68 23.81
C GLU A 65 8.16 -4.56 25.06
N ASN A 66 7.15 -5.43 25.23
CA ASN A 66 7.12 -6.38 26.34
C ASN A 66 8.22 -7.44 26.22
N GLU A 67 8.43 -8.00 25.03
CA GLU A 67 9.48 -9.02 24.80
C GLU A 67 10.89 -8.44 25.00
N ALA A 68 11.10 -7.15 24.67
CA ALA A 68 12.40 -6.50 24.87
C ALA A 68 12.72 -6.21 26.35
N GLN A 69 11.72 -6.24 27.23
CA GLN A 69 11.87 -6.02 28.67
C GLN A 69 11.95 -7.33 29.47
N ALA A 70 11.66 -8.48 28.84
CA ALA A 70 11.74 -9.82 29.42
C ALA A 70 13.17 -10.37 29.38
#